data_AF-A0A9N8EIB0-F1
#
_entry.id   AF-A0A9N8EIB0-F1
#
_cell.length_a   1.000
_cell.length_b   1.000
_cell.length_c   1.000
_cell.angle_alpha   90.00
_cell.angle_beta   90.00
_cell.angle_gamma   90.00
#
_symmetry.space_group_name_H-M   'P 1'
#
loop_
_entity.id
_entity.type
_entity.pdbx_description
1 polymer ?
#
loop_
_entity_poly.entity_id
_entity_poly.type
_entity_poly.pdbx_seq_one_letter_code
_entity_poly.pdbx_strand_id
1 'polypeptide(L)'
;MKKPLPRVVRVLSTPKPLLFLLALTSSVANALTANPPIITCASSSELSRAVSFFCQSGDKVLQIGAQYDAVSRDICQAILPNGQATLVDVVEPDATVAKSGRCTHRLSSETFAARQEQQQQQDVNIVELERLEDWKQVVFRNNPIFDIIILDLGHLFGNDLHLATLSMTMDLLSLVAQLETTKSQPVILVKSKSLASLARRLVPAQHVMDGHWSLQGADKNGKLQRSHEPYVFCAVGVEEYRRLIPMTVTGGDVVIEVGCHFGRSTSLLNNQAATKDGTGYCIGVDIGPKIIQHAKAQYPSIQFAVADGRRTLELLKLRKDGELGYDVVYADIGGLSGAHGTLEALTMIESMGYALEPRCIVIKSLCMKRLASRLKSFSDIWAKKKKQQKDPGL
;
A
#
# COMPACT_ATOMS: atom_id res chain seq x y z
N MET A 1 -66.88 28.42 -24.80
CA MET A 1 -66.38 28.21 -23.43
C MET A 1 -65.12 27.35 -23.48
N LYS A 2 -63.94 27.97 -23.36
CA LYS A 2 -62.62 27.32 -23.44
C LYS A 2 -62.07 27.16 -22.01
N LYS A 3 -61.70 25.93 -21.62
CA LYS A 3 -61.12 25.61 -20.31
C LYS A 3 -59.74 26.29 -20.15
N PRO A 4 -59.37 26.78 -18.97
CA PRO A 4 -58.05 27.35 -18.74
C PRO A 4 -56.99 26.24 -18.61
N LEU A 5 -55.84 26.44 -19.25
CA LEU A 5 -54.64 25.61 -19.11
C LEU A 5 -53.96 25.87 -17.74
N PRO A 6 -53.30 24.87 -17.14
CA PRO A 6 -52.65 25.02 -15.84
C PRO A 6 -51.39 25.89 -15.93
N ARG A 7 -51.21 26.76 -14.93
CA ARG A 7 -50.01 27.57 -14.71
C ARG A 7 -48.81 26.66 -14.38
N VAL A 8 -47.79 26.69 -15.23
CA VAL A 8 -46.46 26.16 -14.93
C VAL A 8 -45.74 27.17 -14.04
N VAL A 9 -45.57 26.83 -12.75
CA VAL A 9 -44.69 27.57 -11.85
C VAL A 9 -43.26 27.02 -12.05
N ARG A 10 -42.40 27.81 -12.70
CA ARG A 10 -40.95 27.55 -12.71
C ARG A 10 -40.39 27.88 -11.34
N VAL A 11 -40.07 26.85 -10.55
CA VAL A 11 -39.16 27.00 -9.42
C VAL A 11 -37.76 27.18 -10.01
N LEU A 12 -37.19 28.38 -9.85
CA LEU A 12 -35.79 28.64 -10.14
C LEU A 12 -34.97 27.81 -9.15
N SER A 13 -34.39 26.71 -9.63
CA SER A 13 -33.34 26.00 -8.91
C SER A 13 -32.12 26.91 -8.85
N THR A 14 -31.80 27.40 -7.65
CA THR A 14 -30.49 27.99 -7.39
C THR A 14 -29.41 26.94 -7.70
N PRO A 15 -28.26 27.35 -8.27
CA PRO A 15 -27.15 26.41 -8.41
C PRO A 15 -26.74 26.01 -6.99
N LYS A 16 -26.74 24.71 -6.70
CA LYS A 16 -26.11 24.14 -5.52
C LYS A 16 -24.69 23.73 -5.91
N PRO A 17 -23.61 24.49 -5.61
CA PRO A 17 -22.25 24.03 -5.84
C PRO A 17 -21.64 23.37 -4.60
N LEU A 18 -22.33 23.38 -3.43
CA LEU A 18 -21.72 22.98 -2.16
C LEU A 18 -22.15 21.62 -1.59
N LEU A 19 -23.20 20.97 -2.12
CA LEU A 19 -23.67 19.70 -1.54
C LEU A 19 -22.94 18.46 -2.09
N PHE A 20 -22.18 18.59 -3.18
CA PHE A 20 -21.54 17.45 -3.85
C PHE A 20 -20.13 17.13 -3.29
N LEU A 21 -19.47 18.11 -2.64
CA LEU A 21 -18.22 17.85 -1.91
C LEU A 21 -18.46 16.94 -0.68
N LEU A 22 -19.65 17.00 -0.09
CA LEU A 22 -20.07 16.15 1.04
C LEU A 22 -20.36 14.69 0.64
N ALA A 23 -20.59 14.39 -0.64
CA ALA A 23 -20.78 13.02 -1.11
C ALA A 23 -19.45 12.28 -1.33
N LEU A 24 -18.38 13.02 -1.65
CA LEU A 24 -17.02 12.49 -1.63
C LEU A 24 -16.49 12.35 -0.20
N THR A 25 -16.88 13.23 0.73
CA THR A 25 -16.57 13.01 2.14
C THR A 25 -17.37 11.85 2.71
N SER A 26 -18.61 11.53 2.31
CA SER A 26 -19.36 10.41 2.91
C SER A 26 -18.90 9.02 2.45
N SER A 27 -18.49 8.84 1.18
CA SER A 27 -17.95 7.55 0.72
C SER A 27 -16.51 7.29 1.18
N VAL A 28 -15.70 8.35 1.31
CA VAL A 28 -14.36 8.27 1.92
C VAL A 28 -14.47 8.21 3.46
N ALA A 29 -15.35 8.97 4.10
CA ALA A 29 -15.58 8.93 5.56
C ALA A 29 -16.20 7.62 6.03
N ASN A 30 -17.08 6.98 5.25
CA ASN A 30 -17.58 5.65 5.60
C ASN A 30 -16.52 4.56 5.40
N ALA A 31 -15.60 4.73 4.44
CA ALA A 31 -14.43 3.85 4.26
C ALA A 31 -13.34 4.05 5.33
N LEU A 32 -13.40 5.15 6.09
CA LEU A 32 -12.46 5.54 7.15
C LEU A 32 -12.82 5.00 8.55
N THR A 33 -13.85 4.15 8.69
CA THR A 33 -14.45 3.86 10.00
C THR A 33 -13.76 2.79 10.86
N ALA A 34 -12.59 2.28 10.45
CA ALA A 34 -11.78 1.44 11.35
C ALA A 34 -10.27 1.54 11.13
N ASN A 35 -9.82 1.85 9.91
CA ASN A 35 -8.40 1.90 9.58
C ASN A 35 -8.12 3.01 8.57
N PRO A 36 -7.31 4.02 8.90
CA PRO A 36 -7.03 5.10 7.98
C PRO A 36 -6.16 4.58 6.81
N PRO A 37 -6.39 5.08 5.58
CA PRO A 37 -5.59 4.74 4.42
C PRO A 37 -4.18 5.30 4.55
N ILE A 38 -3.23 4.56 4.01
CA ILE A 38 -1.84 4.98 3.85
C ILE A 38 -1.67 5.33 2.38
N ILE A 39 -1.59 6.62 2.08
CA ILE A 39 -1.48 7.12 0.71
C ILE A 39 -0.01 7.30 0.38
N THR A 40 0.45 6.51 -0.59
CA THR A 40 1.84 6.47 -1.01
C THR A 40 2.06 7.33 -2.25
N CYS A 41 3.15 8.08 -2.26
CA CYS A 41 3.55 8.98 -3.33
C CYS A 41 4.93 8.54 -3.83
N ALA A 42 5.12 8.35 -5.14
CA ALA A 42 6.37 7.83 -5.68
C ALA A 42 7.47 8.89 -5.84
N SER A 43 7.15 10.18 -5.66
CA SER A 43 8.08 11.30 -5.79
C SER A 43 7.63 12.52 -4.98
N SER A 44 8.53 13.49 -4.76
CA SER A 44 8.18 14.77 -4.13
C SER A 44 7.11 15.53 -4.94
N SER A 45 7.17 15.50 -6.27
CA SER A 45 6.14 16.12 -7.12
C SER A 45 4.76 15.49 -6.97
N GLU A 46 4.71 14.20 -6.65
CA GLU A 46 3.48 13.50 -6.36
C GLU A 46 3.00 13.80 -4.95
N LEU A 47 3.92 13.89 -3.98
CA LEU A 47 3.62 14.30 -2.61
C LEU A 47 3.06 15.73 -2.55
N SER A 48 3.67 16.70 -3.22
CA SER A 48 3.14 18.07 -3.35
C SER A 48 1.70 18.09 -3.87
N ARG A 49 1.41 17.30 -4.92
CA ARG A 49 0.04 17.18 -5.44
C ARG A 49 -0.92 16.52 -4.45
N ALA A 50 -0.43 15.56 -3.66
CA ALA A 50 -1.22 14.95 -2.60
C ALA A 50 -1.50 15.94 -1.47
N VAL A 51 -0.52 16.78 -1.09
CA VAL A 51 -0.71 17.88 -0.15
C VAL A 51 -1.82 18.81 -0.63
N SER A 52 -1.76 19.30 -1.87
CA SER A 52 -2.83 20.14 -2.43
C SER A 52 -4.18 19.43 -2.57
N PHE A 53 -4.20 18.09 -2.56
CA PHE A 53 -5.41 17.29 -2.66
C PHE A 53 -6.10 17.10 -1.32
N PHE A 54 -5.32 16.77 -0.28
CA PHE A 54 -5.82 16.33 1.01
C PHE A 54 -5.80 17.41 2.07
N CYS A 55 -4.81 18.30 2.05
CA CYS A 55 -4.73 19.41 2.99
C CYS A 55 -5.80 20.48 2.70
N GLN A 56 -6.36 21.00 3.77
CA GLN A 56 -7.36 22.06 3.78
C GLN A 56 -6.91 23.18 4.71
N SER A 57 -7.44 24.37 4.46
CA SER A 57 -7.31 25.52 5.35
C SER A 57 -7.73 25.15 6.77
N GLY A 58 -6.84 25.35 7.75
CA GLY A 58 -7.10 25.05 9.16
C GLY A 58 -6.59 23.69 9.64
N ASP A 59 -6.11 22.82 8.75
CA ASP A 59 -5.57 21.52 9.14
C ASP A 59 -4.31 21.66 10.00
N LYS A 60 -4.15 20.71 10.94
CA LYS A 60 -2.91 20.50 11.70
C LYS A 60 -2.10 19.40 11.03
N VAL A 61 -0.94 19.76 10.48
CA VAL A 61 -0.11 18.87 9.68
C VAL A 61 1.20 18.56 10.38
N LEU A 62 1.52 17.27 10.50
CA LEU A 62 2.83 16.79 10.91
C LEU A 62 3.60 16.34 9.66
N GLN A 63 4.81 16.84 9.45
CA GLN A 63 5.75 16.31 8.45
C GLN A 63 7.00 15.77 9.15
N ILE A 64 7.32 14.49 8.96
CA ILE A 64 8.58 13.89 9.43
C ILE A 64 9.51 13.64 8.23
N GLY A 65 10.76 14.08 8.37
CA GLY A 65 11.72 14.17 7.27
C GLY A 65 11.53 15.44 6.45
N ALA A 66 11.17 16.54 7.12
CA ALA A 66 10.94 17.83 6.49
C ALA A 66 12.27 18.41 5.98
N GLN A 67 12.39 18.63 4.67
CA GLN A 67 13.60 19.22 4.09
C GLN A 67 13.56 20.75 3.96
N TYR A 68 12.48 21.37 4.47
CA TYR A 68 12.22 22.81 4.28
C TYR A 68 12.18 23.21 2.79
N ASP A 69 11.74 22.27 1.95
CA ASP A 69 11.79 22.35 0.49
C ASP A 69 10.45 22.82 -0.11
N ALA A 70 10.19 22.47 -1.37
CA ALA A 70 8.92 22.78 -2.02
C ALA A 70 7.72 22.14 -1.31
N VAL A 71 7.85 20.89 -0.84
CA VAL A 71 6.74 20.19 -0.17
C VAL A 71 6.39 20.88 1.14
N SER A 72 7.39 21.27 1.95
CA SER A 72 7.14 21.99 3.21
C SER A 72 6.43 23.33 2.96
N ARG A 73 6.78 24.05 1.88
CA ARG A 73 6.08 25.28 1.49
C ARG A 73 4.66 25.01 1.01
N ASP A 74 4.45 23.96 0.21
CA ASP A 74 3.12 23.57 -0.28
C ASP A 74 2.20 23.22 0.90
N ILE A 75 2.73 22.58 1.95
CA ILE A 75 2.00 22.30 3.19
C ILE A 75 1.58 23.60 3.86
N CYS A 76 2.54 24.49 4.17
CA CYS A 76 2.25 25.77 4.81
C CYS A 76 1.20 26.56 4.02
N GLN A 77 1.33 26.64 2.71
CA GLN A 77 0.38 27.35 1.85
C GLN A 77 -1.02 26.71 1.85
N ALA A 78 -1.11 25.37 1.83
CA ALA A 78 -2.39 24.67 1.73
C ALA A 78 -3.26 24.81 2.99
N ILE A 79 -2.65 25.03 4.15
CA ILE A 79 -3.35 25.05 5.44
C ILE A 79 -3.70 26.46 5.95
N LEU A 80 -3.28 27.51 5.24
CA LEU A 80 -3.63 28.90 5.57
C LEU A 80 -5.14 29.17 5.44
N PRO A 81 -5.68 30.13 6.22
CA PRO A 81 -4.95 31.04 7.12
C PRO A 81 -4.78 30.52 8.56
N ASN A 82 -5.48 29.46 8.96
CA ASN A 82 -5.61 29.07 10.38
C ASN A 82 -4.98 27.71 10.72
N GLY A 83 -4.25 27.10 9.79
CA GLY A 83 -3.64 25.79 9.99
C GLY A 83 -2.34 25.86 10.78
N GLN A 84 -1.89 24.70 11.27
CA GLN A 84 -0.63 24.56 12.01
C GLN A 84 0.24 23.51 11.33
N ALA A 85 1.54 23.78 11.17
CA ALA A 85 2.48 22.80 10.63
C ALA A 85 3.56 22.49 11.65
N THR A 86 3.75 21.21 11.99
CA THR A 86 4.93 20.73 12.73
C THR A 86 5.87 20.02 11.76
N LEU A 87 7.02 20.65 11.50
CA LEU A 87 8.02 20.19 10.54
C LEU A 87 9.20 19.58 11.29
N VAL A 88 9.35 18.26 11.21
CA VAL A 88 10.32 17.48 11.98
C VAL A 88 11.44 16.99 11.06
N ASP A 89 12.68 17.26 11.46
CA ASP A 89 13.88 16.81 10.75
C ASP A 89 14.95 16.34 11.74
N VAL A 90 16.02 15.69 11.26
CA VAL A 90 17.16 15.27 12.09
C VAL A 90 18.34 16.19 11.82
N VAL A 91 18.98 16.69 12.88
CA VAL A 91 20.19 17.51 12.81
C VAL A 91 21.29 16.70 12.14
N GLU A 92 21.85 17.22 11.05
CA GLU A 92 23.03 16.62 10.44
C GLU A 92 24.28 17.14 11.16
N PRO A 93 25.08 16.26 11.80
CA PRO A 93 26.22 16.70 12.61
C PRO A 93 27.32 17.41 11.80
N ASP A 94 27.32 17.33 10.46
CA ASP A 94 28.31 17.95 9.59
C ASP A 94 27.70 18.47 8.28
N ALA A 95 27.05 19.64 8.33
CA ALA A 95 26.58 20.36 7.12
C ALA A 95 27.74 20.78 6.17
N THR A 96 28.99 20.62 6.59
CA THR A 96 30.20 21.00 5.82
C THR A 96 30.58 19.99 4.76
N VAL A 97 30.01 18.77 4.76
CA VAL A 97 30.33 17.76 3.77
C VAL A 97 29.11 17.47 2.92
N ALA A 98 28.95 18.22 1.82
CA ALA A 98 28.00 17.96 0.74
C ALA A 98 28.28 16.59 0.09
N LYS A 99 27.94 15.50 0.77
CA LYS A 99 28.41 14.14 0.42
C LYS A 99 27.54 13.43 -0.60
N SER A 100 26.43 14.03 -1.05
CA SER A 100 25.76 13.56 -2.26
C SER A 100 25.12 14.74 -2.98
N GLY A 101 25.44 14.91 -4.27
CA GLY A 101 24.90 15.98 -5.12
C GLY A 101 23.38 15.91 -5.38
N ARG A 102 22.60 15.27 -4.49
CA ARG A 102 21.14 15.13 -4.61
C ARG A 102 20.34 16.18 -3.83
N CYS A 103 20.96 16.97 -2.94
CA CYS A 103 20.27 18.04 -2.20
C CYS A 103 21.00 19.39 -2.30
N THR A 104 20.97 20.01 -3.47
CA THR A 104 21.57 21.35 -3.68
C THR A 104 20.70 22.52 -3.19
N HIS A 105 19.51 22.26 -2.65
CA HIS A 105 18.51 23.31 -2.33
C HIS A 105 17.90 23.22 -0.92
N ARG A 106 18.54 22.53 0.03
CA ARG A 106 18.06 22.53 1.42
C ARG A 106 18.32 23.91 2.02
N LEU A 107 17.26 24.56 2.50
CA LEU A 107 17.39 25.76 3.31
C LEU A 107 17.73 25.33 4.73
N SER A 108 18.53 26.12 5.46
CA SER A 108 18.60 25.94 6.91
C SER A 108 17.22 26.18 7.52
N SER A 109 16.93 25.52 8.63
CA SER A 109 15.71 25.75 9.42
C SER A 109 15.54 27.24 9.74
N GLU A 110 16.61 27.93 10.13
CA GLU A 110 16.66 29.38 10.34
C GLU A 110 16.25 30.18 9.09
N THR A 111 16.79 29.83 7.92
CA THR A 111 16.46 30.52 6.66
C THR A 111 15.02 30.28 6.25
N PHE A 112 14.50 29.07 6.47
CA PHE A 112 13.12 28.74 6.20
C PHE A 112 12.18 29.51 7.15
N ALA A 113 12.47 29.51 8.46
CA ALA A 113 11.72 30.24 9.46
C ALA A 113 11.68 31.74 9.16
N ALA A 114 12.84 32.36 8.88
CA ALA A 114 12.91 33.78 8.54
C ALA A 114 12.05 34.15 7.31
N ARG A 115 11.97 33.25 6.31
CA ARG A 115 11.09 33.45 5.14
C ARG A 115 9.61 33.33 5.50
N GLN A 116 9.25 32.44 6.44
CA GLN A 116 7.87 32.29 6.88
C GLN A 116 7.41 33.48 7.73
N GLU A 117 8.27 34.00 8.60
CA GLU A 117 8.01 35.21 9.38
C GLU A 117 7.74 36.42 8.49
N GLN A 118 8.54 36.60 7.43
CA GLN A 118 8.33 37.68 6.44
C GLN A 118 6.99 37.57 5.73
N GLN A 119 6.45 36.36 5.57
CA GLN A 119 5.15 36.12 4.92
C GLN A 119 3.97 36.26 5.90
N GLN A 120 4.21 36.61 7.16
CA GLN A 120 3.20 36.65 8.24
C GLN A 120 2.41 35.33 8.34
N GLN A 121 2.99 34.20 7.90
CA GLN A 121 2.38 32.88 8.06
C GLN A 121 2.63 32.43 9.50
N GLN A 122 1.58 32.36 10.31
CA GLN A 122 1.72 32.01 11.72
C GLN A 122 1.32 30.55 11.99
N ASP A 123 2.08 29.96 12.90
CA ASP A 123 2.03 28.61 13.47
C ASP A 123 2.71 27.47 12.70
N VAL A 124 3.95 27.74 12.23
CA VAL A 124 4.90 26.71 11.81
C VAL A 124 5.86 26.41 12.97
N ASN A 125 5.77 25.21 13.54
CA ASN A 125 6.69 24.68 14.54
C ASN A 125 7.77 23.82 13.87
N ILE A 126 9.02 24.26 13.92
CA ILE A 126 10.16 23.49 13.41
C ILE A 126 10.79 22.71 14.56
N VAL A 127 10.93 21.41 14.39
CA VAL A 127 11.51 20.49 15.38
C VAL A 127 12.72 19.81 14.76
N GLU A 128 13.90 20.08 15.31
CA GLU A 128 15.12 19.38 14.93
C GLU A 128 15.44 18.32 15.99
N LEU A 129 15.58 17.07 15.55
CA LEU A 129 15.89 15.93 16.40
C LEU A 129 17.41 15.66 16.38
N GLU A 130 17.99 15.37 17.54
CA GLU A 130 19.37 14.85 17.59
C GLU A 130 19.46 13.45 17.00
N ARG A 131 18.45 12.61 17.30
CA ARG A 131 18.33 11.24 16.81
C ARG A 131 16.91 10.98 16.34
N LEU A 132 16.77 10.24 15.24
CA LEU A 132 15.45 9.90 14.71
C LEU A 132 14.60 9.16 15.75
N GLU A 133 15.19 8.26 16.54
CA GLU A 133 14.50 7.45 17.57
C GLU A 133 13.68 8.28 18.57
N ASP A 134 14.06 9.55 18.79
CA ASP A 134 13.42 10.45 19.75
C ASP A 134 12.12 11.07 19.22
N TRP A 135 11.78 10.85 17.93
CA TRP A 135 10.61 11.45 17.28
C TRP A 135 9.32 11.25 18.07
N LYS A 136 9.11 10.08 18.67
CA LYS A 136 7.90 9.77 19.44
C LYS A 136 7.77 10.70 20.64
N GLN A 137 8.84 10.82 21.42
CA GLN A 137 8.84 11.58 22.67
C GLN A 137 8.73 13.08 22.40
N VAL A 138 9.44 13.58 21.37
CA VAL A 138 9.46 15.00 21.04
C VAL A 138 8.16 15.44 20.38
N VAL A 139 7.70 14.71 19.35
CA VAL A 139 6.50 15.11 18.60
C VAL A 139 5.24 14.93 19.42
N PHE A 140 5.15 13.87 20.24
CA PHE A 140 3.91 13.53 20.95
C PHE A 140 3.90 13.90 22.44
N ARG A 141 4.86 14.69 22.93
CA ARG A 141 4.99 15.07 24.35
C ARG A 141 3.70 15.61 24.97
N ASN A 142 2.93 16.37 24.21
CA ASN A 142 1.70 17.04 24.66
C ASN A 142 0.43 16.43 24.02
N ASN A 143 0.51 15.19 23.54
CA ASN A 143 -0.58 14.51 22.83
C ASN A 143 -1.24 15.39 21.75
N PRO A 144 -0.45 16.00 20.84
CA PRO A 144 -1.02 16.82 19.79
C PRO A 144 -1.91 15.98 18.88
N ILE A 145 -2.91 16.64 18.32
CA ILE A 145 -3.82 16.08 17.33
C ILE A 145 -3.39 16.61 15.97
N PHE A 146 -3.21 15.71 15.02
CA PHE A 146 -2.93 16.04 13.63
C PHE A 146 -4.06 15.53 12.75
N ASP A 147 -4.45 16.33 11.77
CA ASP A 147 -5.41 15.95 10.72
C ASP A 147 -4.70 15.20 9.59
N ILE A 148 -3.43 15.55 9.35
CA ILE A 148 -2.61 14.97 8.28
C ILE A 148 -1.21 14.69 8.82
N ILE A 149 -0.70 13.49 8.51
CA ILE A 149 0.66 13.06 8.83
C ILE A 149 1.39 12.74 7.52
N ILE A 150 2.56 13.33 7.34
CA ILE A 150 3.37 13.23 6.13
C ILE A 150 4.72 12.62 6.49
N LEU A 151 5.12 11.57 5.77
CA LEU A 151 6.39 10.88 5.98
C LEU A 151 7.26 10.91 4.72
N ASP A 152 8.44 11.52 4.83
CA ASP A 152 9.47 11.54 3.80
C ASP A 152 10.82 11.08 4.39
N LEU A 153 10.93 9.78 4.63
CA LEU A 153 12.12 9.21 5.28
C LEU A 153 13.29 8.99 4.32
N GLY A 154 13.08 9.18 3.01
CA GLY A 154 14.12 8.96 2.01
C GLY A 154 15.33 9.87 2.21
N HIS A 155 15.11 11.04 2.81
CA HIS A 155 16.18 11.98 3.14
C HIS A 155 16.87 11.65 4.47
N LEU A 156 16.14 11.10 5.44
CA LEU A 156 16.71 10.68 6.72
C LEU A 156 17.61 9.46 6.58
N PHE A 157 17.26 8.52 5.68
CA PHE A 157 18.03 7.29 5.47
C PHE A 157 18.90 7.30 4.21
N GLY A 158 18.81 8.35 3.38
CA GLY A 158 19.50 8.46 2.10
C GLY A 158 19.00 7.52 0.99
N ASN A 159 18.05 6.62 1.29
CA ASN A 159 17.48 5.64 0.39
C ASN A 159 16.00 5.38 0.69
N ASP A 160 15.26 4.84 -0.28
CA ASP A 160 13.87 4.43 -0.13
C ASP A 160 13.78 3.04 0.54
N LEU A 161 13.82 3.03 1.88
CA LEU A 161 13.75 1.82 2.71
C LEU A 161 12.30 1.52 3.12
N HIS A 162 11.50 0.98 2.19
CA HIS A 162 10.05 0.85 2.35
C HIS A 162 9.60 0.03 3.57
N LEU A 163 10.33 -1.00 3.98
CA LEU A 163 9.98 -1.76 5.19
C LEU A 163 10.14 -0.91 6.47
N ALA A 164 11.22 -0.11 6.56
CA ALA A 164 11.43 0.81 7.67
C ALA A 164 10.37 1.92 7.66
N THR A 165 10.06 2.47 6.48
CA THR A 165 9.00 3.46 6.30
C THR A 165 7.63 2.91 6.70
N LEU A 166 7.29 1.69 6.30
CA LEU A 166 6.04 1.06 6.67
C LEU A 166 5.98 0.78 8.18
N SER A 167 7.07 0.29 8.78
CA SER A 167 7.16 0.08 10.23
C SER A 167 6.88 1.36 11.00
N MET A 168 7.56 2.46 10.65
CA MET A 168 7.34 3.76 11.29
C MET A 168 5.92 4.29 11.05
N THR A 169 5.36 4.06 9.86
CA THR A 169 3.97 4.40 9.56
C THR A 169 3.00 3.66 10.47
N MET A 170 3.20 2.36 10.69
CA MET A 170 2.36 1.55 11.57
C MET A 170 2.50 1.96 13.04
N ASP A 171 3.70 2.33 13.48
CA ASP A 171 3.94 2.87 14.82
C ASP A 171 3.18 4.19 15.04
N LEU A 172 3.25 5.11 14.08
CA LEU A 172 2.50 6.38 14.11
C LEU A 172 0.99 6.15 14.19
N LEU A 173 0.48 5.23 13.38
CA LEU A 173 -0.93 4.85 13.39
C LEU A 173 -1.38 4.30 14.74
N SER A 174 -0.54 3.47 15.35
CA SER A 174 -0.81 2.86 16.65
C SER A 174 -0.81 3.92 17.74
N LEU A 175 0.14 4.85 17.69
CA LEU A 175 0.23 5.98 18.61
C LEU A 175 -0.99 6.89 18.50
N VAL A 176 -1.38 7.30 17.29
CA VAL A 176 -2.56 8.15 17.10
C VAL A 176 -3.84 7.46 17.55
N ALA A 177 -3.97 6.15 17.30
CA ALA A 177 -5.13 5.38 17.76
C ALA A 177 -5.25 5.36 19.30
N GLN A 178 -4.14 5.42 20.03
CA GLN A 178 -4.12 5.45 21.50
C GLN A 178 -4.49 6.83 22.08
N LEU A 179 -4.44 7.90 21.30
CA LEU A 179 -4.70 9.25 21.81
C LEU A 179 -6.19 9.54 22.08
N GLU A 180 -7.11 8.59 21.80
CA GLU A 180 -8.56 8.49 22.13
C GLU A 180 -9.46 9.73 21.96
N THR A 181 -8.91 10.88 21.59
CA THR A 181 -9.56 12.20 21.68
C THR A 181 -10.00 12.74 20.33
N THR A 182 -9.60 12.09 19.24
CA THR A 182 -9.85 12.59 17.88
C THR A 182 -11.13 12.00 17.31
N LYS A 183 -12.09 12.86 16.97
CA LYS A 183 -13.31 12.48 16.23
C LYS A 183 -13.02 11.97 14.81
N SER A 184 -11.84 12.26 14.26
CA SER A 184 -11.39 11.88 12.92
C SER A 184 -10.01 11.21 12.98
N GLN A 185 -9.83 10.13 12.21
CA GLN A 185 -8.51 9.53 12.00
C GLN A 185 -7.72 10.39 10.99
N PRO A 186 -6.40 10.59 11.19
CA PRO A 186 -5.61 11.39 10.26
C PRO A 186 -5.44 10.73 8.90
N VAL A 187 -5.27 11.56 7.88
CA VAL A 187 -4.80 11.12 6.56
C VAL A 187 -3.29 10.94 6.63
N ILE A 188 -2.77 9.78 6.22
CA ILE A 188 -1.32 9.55 6.16
C ILE A 188 -0.83 9.58 4.72
N LEU A 189 0.09 10.50 4.44
CA LEU A 189 0.81 10.61 3.19
C LEU A 189 2.25 10.10 3.38
N VAL A 190 2.71 9.22 2.51
CA VAL A 190 4.04 8.61 2.61
C VAL A 190 4.74 8.74 1.27
N LYS A 191 5.89 9.43 1.21
CA LYS A 191 6.73 9.41 0.01
C LYS A 191 7.67 8.20 0.06
N SER A 192 7.38 7.24 -0.81
CA SER A 192 8.18 6.06 -1.06
C SER A 192 7.78 5.48 -2.41
N LYS A 193 8.74 5.39 -3.33
CA LYS A 193 8.53 4.81 -4.67
C LYS A 193 8.25 3.32 -4.54
N SER A 194 8.98 2.63 -3.67
CA SER A 194 8.82 1.20 -3.40
C SER A 194 7.46 0.89 -2.78
N LEU A 195 6.99 1.66 -1.77
CA LEU A 195 5.63 1.49 -1.24
C LEU A 195 4.55 1.85 -2.26
N ALA A 196 4.76 2.87 -3.10
CA ALA A 196 3.82 3.18 -4.18
C ALA A 196 3.75 2.08 -5.24
N SER A 197 4.87 1.43 -5.57
CA SER A 197 4.91 0.22 -6.42
C SER A 197 4.12 -0.91 -5.76
N LEU A 198 4.40 -1.22 -4.50
CA LEU A 198 3.73 -2.25 -3.72
C LEU A 198 2.21 -1.99 -3.63
N ALA A 199 1.79 -0.75 -3.39
CA ALA A 199 0.38 -0.36 -3.26
C ALA A 199 -0.45 -0.71 -4.50
N ARG A 200 0.15 -0.62 -5.71
CA ARG A 200 -0.51 -0.97 -6.97
C ARG A 200 -0.59 -2.48 -7.20
N ARG A 201 0.38 -3.23 -6.67
CA ARG A 201 0.49 -4.68 -6.85
C ARG A 201 -0.22 -5.49 -5.77
N LEU A 202 -0.48 -4.89 -4.62
CA LEU A 202 -1.11 -5.53 -3.48
C LEU A 202 -2.65 -5.44 -3.58
N VAL A 203 -3.31 -6.55 -3.84
CA VAL A 203 -4.72 -6.60 -4.22
C VAL A 203 -5.51 -7.48 -3.23
N PRO A 204 -6.55 -6.97 -2.56
CA PRO A 204 -7.46 -7.82 -1.80
C PRO A 204 -8.13 -8.84 -2.73
N ALA A 205 -8.12 -10.13 -2.36
CA ALA A 205 -8.67 -11.19 -3.19
C ALA A 205 -10.14 -10.96 -3.58
N GLN A 206 -10.95 -10.42 -2.66
CA GLN A 206 -12.32 -10.00 -2.91
C GLN A 206 -12.46 -9.06 -4.14
N HIS A 207 -11.54 -8.12 -4.35
CA HIS A 207 -11.61 -7.22 -5.50
C HIS A 207 -11.43 -7.95 -6.84
N VAL A 208 -10.64 -9.03 -6.86
CA VAL A 208 -10.50 -9.88 -8.05
C VAL A 208 -11.78 -10.66 -8.28
N MET A 209 -12.35 -11.24 -7.22
CA MET A 209 -13.57 -12.05 -7.31
C MET A 209 -14.80 -11.25 -7.72
N ASP A 210 -14.87 -9.97 -7.32
CA ASP A 210 -16.00 -9.07 -7.67
C ASP A 210 -15.82 -8.40 -9.03
N GLY A 211 -14.72 -8.66 -9.75
CA GLY A 211 -14.42 -8.02 -11.02
C GLY A 211 -14.08 -6.52 -10.89
N HIS A 212 -13.83 -6.03 -9.67
CA HIS A 212 -13.41 -4.65 -9.41
C HIS A 212 -11.92 -4.41 -9.72
N TRP A 213 -11.15 -5.48 -9.87
CA TRP A 213 -9.75 -5.39 -10.26
C TRP A 213 -9.59 -5.63 -11.76
N SER A 214 -9.06 -4.62 -12.45
CA SER A 214 -8.56 -4.74 -13.82
C SER A 214 -7.08 -5.06 -13.81
N LEU A 215 -6.64 -5.93 -14.71
CA LEU A 215 -5.24 -6.24 -15.02
C LEU A 215 -4.47 -5.00 -15.52
N GLN A 216 -4.15 -4.07 -14.63
CA GLN A 216 -3.22 -3.00 -14.92
C GLN A 216 -1.84 -3.64 -15.13
N GLY A 217 -1.14 -3.36 -16.23
CA GLY A 217 0.16 -3.98 -16.50
C GLY A 217 0.14 -5.42 -17.00
N ALA A 218 -1.02 -5.97 -17.34
CA ALA A 218 -1.02 -7.11 -18.27
C ALA A 218 -0.45 -6.68 -19.63
N ASP A 219 0.10 -7.64 -20.36
CA ASP A 219 0.49 -7.42 -21.75
C ASP A 219 -0.73 -7.09 -22.64
N LYS A 220 -0.47 -6.81 -23.91
CA LYS A 220 -1.52 -6.56 -24.93
C LYS A 220 -2.57 -7.69 -25.06
N ASN A 221 -2.28 -8.88 -24.53
CA ASN A 221 -3.16 -10.03 -24.52
C ASN A 221 -3.87 -10.25 -23.18
N GLY A 222 -3.73 -9.33 -22.22
CA GLY A 222 -4.31 -9.47 -20.89
C GLY A 222 -3.57 -10.45 -19.98
N LYS A 223 -2.33 -10.87 -20.33
CA LYS A 223 -1.54 -11.80 -19.51
C LYS A 223 -0.56 -11.07 -18.61
N LEU A 224 -0.52 -11.47 -17.33
CA LEU A 224 0.54 -11.06 -16.41
C LEU A 224 1.86 -11.69 -16.83
N GLN A 225 2.93 -10.92 -16.72
CA GLN A 225 4.28 -11.37 -16.99
C GLN A 225 5.00 -11.70 -15.68
N ARG A 226 5.90 -12.68 -15.73
CA ARG A 226 6.79 -13.03 -14.63
C ARG A 226 7.69 -11.85 -14.28
N SER A 227 7.91 -11.61 -12.99
CA SER A 227 8.68 -10.48 -12.48
C SER A 227 9.17 -10.71 -11.06
N HIS A 228 10.25 -10.02 -10.67
CA HIS A 228 10.67 -9.92 -9.26
C HIS A 228 9.71 -9.05 -8.42
N GLU A 229 8.86 -8.26 -9.07
CA GLU A 229 7.77 -7.50 -8.46
C GLU A 229 6.40 -8.07 -8.89
N PRO A 230 6.02 -9.28 -8.45
CA PRO A 230 4.75 -9.88 -8.83
C PRO A 230 3.54 -9.12 -8.27
N TYR A 231 2.37 -9.37 -8.85
CA TYR A 231 1.10 -9.06 -8.20
C TYR A 231 0.92 -9.94 -6.96
N VAL A 232 0.30 -9.40 -5.92
CA VAL A 232 0.09 -10.10 -4.65
C VAL A 232 -1.39 -10.08 -4.31
N PHE A 233 -2.04 -11.23 -4.39
CA PHE A 233 -3.45 -11.41 -4.07
C PHE A 233 -3.61 -11.88 -2.63
N CYS A 234 -4.21 -11.04 -1.80
CA CYS A 234 -4.34 -11.26 -0.35
C CYS A 234 -5.70 -11.88 -0.01
N ALA A 235 -5.69 -13.17 0.31
CA ALA A 235 -6.87 -13.92 0.74
C ALA A 235 -6.91 -14.12 2.27
N VAL A 236 -8.10 -14.29 2.82
CA VAL A 236 -8.34 -14.70 4.21
C VAL A 236 -9.19 -15.95 4.24
N GLY A 237 -8.67 -16.98 4.92
CA GLY A 237 -9.30 -18.29 4.95
C GLY A 237 -9.07 -19.07 3.66
N VAL A 238 -9.31 -20.38 3.76
CA VAL A 238 -8.99 -21.35 2.70
C VAL A 238 -9.96 -21.24 1.52
N GLU A 239 -11.20 -20.79 1.76
CA GLU A 239 -12.20 -20.63 0.71
C GLU A 239 -11.82 -19.51 -0.26
N GLU A 240 -11.55 -18.29 0.23
CA GLU A 240 -11.11 -17.16 -0.58
C GLU A 240 -9.81 -17.49 -1.34
N TYR A 241 -8.88 -18.17 -0.67
CA TYR A 241 -7.62 -18.63 -1.25
C TYR A 241 -7.84 -19.58 -2.45
N ARG A 242 -8.74 -20.55 -2.33
CA ARG A 242 -9.06 -21.51 -3.41
C ARG A 242 -9.89 -20.87 -4.54
N ARG A 243 -10.74 -19.90 -4.24
CA ARG A 243 -11.55 -19.20 -5.26
C ARG A 243 -10.71 -18.39 -6.25
N LEU A 244 -9.47 -18.04 -5.89
CA LEU A 244 -8.53 -17.38 -6.79
C LEU A 244 -7.87 -18.32 -7.81
N ILE A 245 -7.95 -19.64 -7.64
CA ILE A 245 -7.30 -20.62 -8.53
C ILE A 245 -7.68 -20.40 -10.01
N PRO A 246 -8.96 -20.38 -10.39
CA PRO A 246 -9.34 -20.18 -11.79
C PRO A 246 -9.01 -18.78 -12.34
N MET A 247 -8.69 -17.81 -11.47
CA MET A 247 -8.36 -16.43 -11.86
C MET A 247 -6.86 -16.20 -12.02
N THR A 248 -6.03 -17.05 -11.40
CA THR A 248 -4.59 -16.85 -11.31
C THR A 248 -3.79 -17.97 -11.96
N VAL A 249 -4.38 -19.16 -12.14
CA VAL A 249 -3.75 -20.34 -12.74
C VAL A 249 -4.44 -20.69 -14.07
N THR A 250 -3.63 -20.89 -15.09
CA THR A 250 -3.98 -21.27 -16.45
C THR A 250 -3.36 -22.61 -16.81
N GLY A 251 -3.93 -23.30 -17.80
CA GLY A 251 -3.35 -24.54 -18.33
C GLY A 251 -1.93 -24.29 -18.86
N GLY A 252 -1.00 -25.14 -18.44
CA GLY A 252 0.42 -25.11 -18.80
C GLY A 252 1.31 -24.52 -17.71
N ASP A 253 0.74 -23.91 -16.67
CA ASP A 253 1.52 -23.27 -15.62
C ASP A 253 2.33 -24.25 -14.77
N VAL A 254 3.50 -23.79 -14.33
CA VAL A 254 4.26 -24.43 -13.25
C VAL A 254 3.98 -23.68 -11.95
N VAL A 255 3.27 -24.34 -11.04
CA VAL A 255 2.80 -23.76 -9.77
C VAL A 255 3.56 -24.37 -8.59
N ILE A 256 3.83 -23.56 -7.57
CA ILE A 256 4.26 -24.04 -6.26
C ILE A 256 3.30 -23.55 -5.17
N GLU A 257 2.88 -24.47 -4.31
CA GLU A 257 2.14 -24.15 -3.09
C GLU A 257 3.02 -24.37 -1.86
N VAL A 258 3.28 -23.29 -1.12
CA VAL A 258 4.06 -23.28 0.11
C VAL A 258 3.13 -23.32 1.32
N GLY A 259 3.30 -24.33 2.17
CA GLY A 259 2.38 -24.65 3.26
C GLY A 259 1.20 -25.48 2.79
N CYS A 260 1.46 -26.53 2.00
CA CYS A 260 0.40 -27.32 1.34
C CYS A 260 -0.46 -28.15 2.31
N HIS A 261 -0.01 -28.34 3.56
CA HIS A 261 -0.67 -29.22 4.52
C HIS A 261 -0.95 -30.60 3.88
N PHE A 262 -2.15 -31.14 4.03
CA PHE A 262 -2.56 -32.42 3.42
C PHE A 262 -2.79 -32.38 1.89
N GLY A 263 -2.46 -31.29 1.18
CA GLY A 263 -2.40 -31.28 -0.29
C GLY A 263 -3.72 -31.07 -1.03
N ARG A 264 -4.84 -30.80 -0.35
CA ARG A 264 -6.15 -30.56 -1.01
C ARG A 264 -6.12 -29.35 -1.94
N SER A 265 -5.52 -28.24 -1.52
CA SER A 265 -5.37 -27.06 -2.36
C SER A 265 -4.39 -27.32 -3.51
N THR A 266 -3.30 -28.03 -3.25
CA THR A 266 -2.31 -28.45 -4.25
C THR A 266 -2.96 -29.29 -5.36
N SER A 267 -3.88 -30.19 -5.00
CA SER A 267 -4.63 -30.97 -5.99
C SER A 267 -5.51 -30.11 -6.88
N LEU A 268 -6.20 -29.11 -6.33
CA LEU A 268 -6.98 -28.17 -7.13
C LEU A 268 -6.09 -27.33 -8.06
N LEU A 269 -4.94 -26.86 -7.56
CA LEU A 269 -3.95 -26.13 -8.36
C LEU A 269 -3.40 -27.00 -9.49
N ASN A 270 -3.01 -28.25 -9.19
CA ASN A 270 -2.49 -29.18 -10.18
C ASN A 270 -3.53 -29.46 -11.29
N ASN A 271 -4.79 -29.67 -10.91
CA ASN A 271 -5.86 -29.93 -11.88
C ASN A 271 -6.15 -28.71 -12.78
N GLN A 272 -6.00 -27.50 -12.25
CA GLN A 272 -6.16 -26.26 -13.02
C GLN A 272 -4.96 -26.01 -13.96
N ALA A 273 -3.75 -26.31 -13.49
CA ALA A 273 -2.52 -26.12 -14.24
C ALA A 273 -2.31 -27.18 -15.34
N ALA A 274 -2.71 -28.42 -15.09
CA ALA A 274 -2.47 -29.53 -16.00
C ALA A 274 -3.25 -29.40 -17.32
N THR A 275 -2.56 -29.63 -18.43
CA THR A 275 -3.13 -29.70 -19.78
C THR A 275 -3.27 -31.14 -20.25
N LYS A 276 -3.97 -31.33 -21.38
CA LYS A 276 -4.17 -32.67 -21.98
C LYS A 276 -2.88 -33.32 -22.47
N ASP A 277 -1.90 -32.52 -22.88
CA ASP A 277 -0.56 -32.92 -23.31
C ASP A 277 0.41 -33.10 -22.12
N GLY A 278 -0.08 -32.99 -20.88
CA GLY A 278 0.72 -33.21 -19.67
C GLY A 278 1.65 -32.06 -19.32
N THR A 279 1.46 -30.89 -19.93
CA THR A 279 2.17 -29.66 -19.53
C THR A 279 1.48 -29.02 -18.33
N GLY A 280 2.24 -28.28 -17.53
CA GLY A 280 1.76 -27.66 -16.31
C GLY A 280 1.54 -28.65 -15.16
N TYR A 281 1.91 -28.23 -13.96
CA TYR A 281 1.80 -29.04 -12.75
C TYR A 281 1.91 -28.17 -11.50
N CYS A 282 1.56 -28.72 -10.35
CA CYS A 282 1.77 -28.08 -9.06
C CYS A 282 2.68 -28.92 -8.15
N ILE A 283 3.61 -28.25 -7.47
CA ILE A 283 4.41 -28.83 -6.38
C ILE A 283 3.87 -28.32 -5.04
N GLY A 284 3.42 -29.23 -4.17
CA GLY A 284 3.07 -28.88 -2.79
C GLY A 284 4.27 -29.03 -1.87
N VAL A 285 4.55 -28.02 -1.04
CA VAL A 285 5.63 -28.06 -0.06
C VAL A 285 5.16 -27.73 1.34
N ASP A 286 5.74 -28.40 2.33
CA ASP A 286 5.49 -28.18 3.76
C ASP A 286 6.75 -28.55 4.55
N ILE A 287 6.94 -27.92 5.70
CA ILE A 287 8.09 -28.22 6.58
C ILE A 287 7.89 -29.56 7.33
N GLY A 288 6.64 -30.01 7.49
CA GLY A 288 6.29 -31.22 8.22
C GLY A 288 6.46 -32.49 7.38
N PRO A 289 7.45 -33.37 7.64
CA PRO A 289 7.64 -34.59 6.86
C PRO A 289 6.45 -35.56 6.92
N LYS A 290 5.79 -35.66 8.08
CA LYS A 290 4.58 -36.48 8.27
C LYS A 290 3.39 -35.96 7.44
N ILE A 291 3.27 -34.64 7.34
CA ILE A 291 2.24 -33.96 6.55
C ILE A 291 2.45 -34.30 5.06
N ILE A 292 3.68 -34.18 4.58
CA ILE A 292 4.05 -34.52 3.20
C ILE A 292 3.84 -36.00 2.89
N GLN A 293 4.19 -36.90 3.81
CA GLN A 293 3.94 -38.33 3.65
C GLN A 293 2.44 -38.60 3.47
N HIS A 294 1.60 -37.96 4.27
CA HIS A 294 0.14 -38.08 4.15
C HIS A 294 -0.37 -37.52 2.82
N ALA A 295 0.08 -36.34 2.42
CA ALA A 295 -0.29 -35.73 1.14
C ALA A 295 0.07 -36.62 -0.07
N LYS A 296 1.26 -37.25 -0.05
CA LYS A 296 1.69 -38.22 -1.08
C LYS A 296 0.80 -39.46 -1.12
N ALA A 297 0.41 -39.98 0.04
CA ALA A 297 -0.49 -41.13 0.11
C ALA A 297 -1.88 -40.79 -0.44
N GLN A 298 -2.35 -39.57 -0.17
CA GLN A 298 -3.67 -39.10 -0.61
C GLN A 298 -3.71 -38.72 -2.10
N TYR A 299 -2.64 -38.14 -2.64
CA TYR A 299 -2.55 -37.65 -4.02
C TYR A 299 -1.26 -38.17 -4.70
N PRO A 300 -1.18 -39.47 -5.03
CA PRO A 300 0.07 -40.12 -5.46
C PRO A 300 0.59 -39.62 -6.82
N SER A 301 -0.27 -39.01 -7.64
CA SER A 301 0.10 -38.43 -8.94
C SER A 301 0.69 -37.02 -8.84
N ILE A 302 0.66 -36.39 -7.67
CA ILE A 302 1.10 -35.00 -7.48
C ILE A 302 2.45 -34.96 -6.77
N GLN A 303 3.30 -34.03 -7.16
CA GLN A 303 4.61 -33.84 -6.54
C GLN A 303 4.46 -33.12 -5.20
N PHE A 304 4.96 -33.76 -4.14
CA PHE A 304 5.12 -33.14 -2.82
C PHE A 304 6.55 -33.24 -2.31
N ALA A 305 7.02 -32.21 -1.62
CA ALA A 305 8.35 -32.16 -1.05
C ALA A 305 8.36 -31.56 0.37
N VAL A 306 9.29 -32.04 1.20
CA VAL A 306 9.57 -31.41 2.49
C VAL A 306 10.51 -30.25 2.22
N ALA A 307 10.08 -29.02 2.51
CA ALA A 307 10.90 -27.83 2.31
C ALA A 307 10.44 -26.70 3.25
N ASP A 308 11.37 -25.81 3.60
CA ASP A 308 11.06 -24.58 4.34
C ASP A 308 10.74 -23.46 3.35
N GLY A 309 9.52 -22.91 3.45
CA GLY A 309 9.05 -21.80 2.63
C GLY A 309 9.92 -20.53 2.73
N ARG A 310 10.70 -20.38 3.79
CA ARG A 310 11.64 -19.26 3.98
C ARG A 310 12.94 -19.43 3.19
N ARG A 311 13.26 -20.64 2.75
CA ARG A 311 14.47 -20.97 1.98
C ARG A 311 14.14 -20.98 0.50
N THR A 312 13.82 -19.82 -0.06
CA THR A 312 13.28 -19.65 -1.42
C THR A 312 14.18 -20.23 -2.52
N LEU A 313 15.50 -20.19 -2.35
CA LEU A 313 16.45 -20.84 -3.27
C LEU A 313 16.35 -22.38 -3.28
N GLU A 314 15.91 -23.00 -2.18
CA GLU A 314 15.66 -24.45 -2.16
C GLU A 314 14.38 -24.80 -2.90
N LEU A 315 13.39 -23.90 -2.88
CA LEU A 315 12.15 -24.09 -3.62
C LEU A 315 12.41 -24.17 -5.13
N LEU A 316 13.29 -23.31 -5.67
CA LEU A 316 13.73 -23.37 -7.08
C LEU A 316 14.26 -24.76 -7.49
N LYS A 317 14.99 -25.43 -6.59
CA LYS A 317 15.61 -26.73 -6.87
C LYS A 317 14.60 -27.88 -6.94
N LEU A 318 13.34 -27.66 -6.54
CA LEU A 318 12.30 -28.67 -6.61
C LEU A 318 11.73 -28.85 -8.01
N ARG A 319 11.98 -27.87 -8.89
CA ARG A 319 11.61 -27.93 -10.30
C ARG A 319 12.48 -28.95 -11.04
N LYS A 320 11.86 -29.81 -11.86
CA LYS A 320 12.54 -30.96 -12.50
C LYS A 320 12.86 -30.76 -13.97
N ASP A 321 12.22 -29.81 -14.62
CA ASP A 321 12.39 -29.48 -16.04
C ASP A 321 13.63 -28.62 -16.33
N GLY A 322 14.31 -28.14 -15.28
CA GLY A 322 15.56 -27.38 -15.39
C GLY A 322 15.38 -25.90 -15.70
N GLU A 323 14.16 -25.39 -15.90
CA GLU A 323 13.98 -23.94 -16.02
C GLU A 323 13.89 -23.26 -14.65
N LEU A 324 14.08 -21.94 -14.62
CA LEU A 324 14.07 -21.16 -13.40
C LEU A 324 12.70 -20.55 -13.12
N GLY A 325 12.38 -20.48 -11.83
CA GLY A 325 11.19 -19.84 -11.27
C GLY A 325 9.90 -20.61 -11.48
N TYR A 326 8.81 -19.97 -11.10
CA TYR A 326 7.44 -20.51 -11.16
C TYR A 326 6.54 -19.49 -11.85
N ASP A 327 5.46 -19.97 -12.45
CA ASP A 327 4.46 -19.07 -13.04
C ASP A 327 3.61 -18.40 -11.97
N VAL A 328 3.18 -19.20 -10.99
CA VAL A 328 2.32 -18.77 -9.87
C VAL A 328 2.83 -19.36 -8.58
N VAL A 329 2.85 -18.55 -7.52
CA VAL A 329 3.14 -19.01 -6.16
C VAL A 329 1.89 -18.87 -5.32
N TYR A 330 1.57 -19.94 -4.60
CA TYR A 330 0.52 -20.00 -3.60
C TYR A 330 1.19 -20.14 -2.23
N ALA A 331 0.87 -19.26 -1.27
CA ALA A 331 1.53 -19.22 0.05
C ALA A 331 0.51 -19.23 1.19
N ASP A 332 0.54 -20.30 1.99
CA ASP A 332 -0.26 -20.51 3.19
C ASP A 332 0.65 -20.92 4.37
N ILE A 333 1.42 -19.95 4.88
CA ILE A 333 2.38 -20.21 5.95
C ILE A 333 1.81 -19.76 7.29
N GLY A 334 1.72 -20.70 8.21
CA GLY A 334 1.32 -20.45 9.60
C GLY A 334 2.23 -19.42 10.29
N GLY A 335 1.66 -18.65 11.21
CA GLY A 335 2.40 -17.63 11.99
C GLY A 335 2.51 -16.25 11.33
N LEU A 336 2.10 -16.08 10.07
CA LEU A 336 2.13 -14.78 9.38
C LEU A 336 0.98 -13.83 9.77
N SER A 337 0.00 -14.28 10.55
CA SER A 337 -1.18 -13.48 10.93
C SER A 337 -1.09 -12.82 12.31
N GLY A 338 0.08 -12.82 12.96
CA GLY A 338 0.30 -12.14 14.24
C GLY A 338 0.31 -10.62 14.13
N ALA A 339 0.39 -9.91 15.27
CA ALA A 339 0.39 -8.45 15.34
C ALA A 339 1.52 -7.80 14.52
N HIS A 340 2.67 -8.46 14.43
CA HIS A 340 3.82 -8.01 13.63
C HIS A 340 3.86 -8.58 12.22
N GLY A 341 3.03 -9.59 11.92
CA GLY A 341 3.12 -10.47 10.74
C GLY A 341 3.13 -9.80 9.36
N THR A 342 2.82 -8.50 9.29
CA THR A 342 2.86 -7.72 8.04
C THR A 342 4.29 -7.61 7.50
N LEU A 343 5.27 -7.30 8.35
CA LEU A 343 6.65 -7.09 7.90
C LEU A 343 7.31 -8.42 7.51
N GLU A 344 7.08 -9.50 8.27
CA GLU A 344 7.57 -10.83 7.92
C GLU A 344 6.92 -11.35 6.65
N ALA A 345 5.60 -11.17 6.48
CA ALA A 345 4.91 -11.57 5.26
C ALA A 345 5.42 -10.78 4.04
N LEU A 346 5.65 -9.47 4.15
CA LEU A 346 6.23 -8.67 3.07
C LEU A 346 7.63 -9.12 2.70
N THR A 347 8.51 -9.28 3.68
CA THR A 347 9.89 -9.75 3.46
C THR A 347 9.91 -11.11 2.77
N MET A 348 9.00 -12.00 3.15
CA MET A 348 8.84 -13.31 2.53
C MET A 348 8.34 -13.22 1.09
N ILE A 349 7.33 -12.40 0.81
CA ILE A 349 6.78 -12.17 -0.54
C ILE A 349 7.85 -11.56 -1.45
N GLU A 350 8.69 -10.64 -0.95
CA GLU A 350 9.81 -10.08 -1.69
C GLU A 350 10.86 -11.14 -1.99
N SER A 351 11.25 -11.94 -1.00
CA SER A 351 12.16 -13.06 -1.20
C SER A 351 11.64 -14.06 -2.23
N MET A 352 10.34 -14.37 -2.19
CA MET A 352 9.68 -15.22 -3.19
C MET A 352 9.63 -14.55 -4.57
N GLY A 353 9.35 -13.24 -4.63
CA GLY A 353 9.37 -12.47 -5.87
C GLY A 353 10.74 -12.52 -6.54
N TYR A 354 11.81 -12.18 -5.82
CA TYR A 354 13.17 -12.21 -6.34
C TYR A 354 13.67 -13.60 -6.72
N ALA A 355 13.38 -14.62 -5.89
CA ALA A 355 13.89 -15.96 -6.16
C ALA A 355 13.07 -16.70 -7.23
N LEU A 356 11.74 -16.62 -7.16
CA LEU A 356 10.84 -17.46 -7.96
C LEU A 356 10.30 -16.74 -9.19
N GLU A 357 10.41 -15.41 -9.25
CA GLU A 357 9.91 -14.54 -10.31
C GLU A 357 8.52 -14.93 -10.86
N PRO A 358 7.51 -15.12 -10.00
CA PRO A 358 6.18 -15.45 -10.48
C PRO A 358 5.55 -14.24 -11.14
N ARG A 359 4.46 -14.46 -11.88
CA ARG A 359 3.63 -13.34 -12.34
C ARG A 359 2.71 -12.83 -11.23
N CYS A 360 2.31 -13.72 -10.33
CA CYS A 360 1.55 -13.39 -9.14
C CYS A 360 1.81 -14.37 -7.98
N ILE A 361 1.61 -13.84 -6.77
CA ILE A 361 1.64 -14.57 -5.51
C ILE A 361 0.25 -14.48 -4.90
N VAL A 362 -0.37 -15.63 -4.60
CA VAL A 362 -1.60 -15.70 -3.81
C VAL A 362 -1.21 -16.04 -2.38
N ILE A 363 -1.45 -15.12 -1.44
CA ILE A 363 -1.10 -15.32 -0.03
C ILE A 363 -2.33 -15.37 0.87
N LYS A 364 -2.41 -16.40 1.72
CA LYS A 364 -3.42 -16.50 2.78
C LYS A 364 -2.94 -15.78 4.04
N SER A 365 -3.26 -14.50 4.19
CA SER A 365 -2.84 -13.71 5.34
C SER A 365 -3.78 -12.55 5.64
N LEU A 366 -4.27 -12.49 6.89
CA LEU A 366 -5.14 -11.42 7.35
C LEU A 366 -4.42 -10.07 7.40
N CYS A 367 -3.16 -10.03 7.83
CA CYS A 367 -2.39 -8.80 7.91
C CYS A 367 -2.12 -8.24 6.50
N MET A 368 -1.83 -9.10 5.53
CA MET A 368 -1.63 -8.67 4.13
C MET A 368 -2.92 -8.20 3.49
N LYS A 369 -4.07 -8.80 3.78
CA LYS A 369 -5.38 -8.29 3.34
C LYS A 369 -5.68 -6.92 3.94
N ARG A 370 -5.42 -6.74 5.24
CA ARG A 370 -5.55 -5.44 5.91
C ARG A 370 -4.63 -4.38 5.29
N LEU A 371 -3.37 -4.73 5.04
CA LEU A 371 -2.42 -3.84 4.36
C LEU A 371 -2.90 -3.48 2.95
N ALA A 372 -3.33 -4.45 2.13
CA ALA A 372 -3.87 -4.23 0.79
C ALA A 372 -5.06 -3.26 0.77
N SER A 373 -5.93 -3.35 1.78
CA SER A 373 -7.07 -2.44 1.92
C SER A 373 -6.64 -1.02 2.31
N ARG A 374 -5.54 -0.86 3.05
CA ARG A 374 -5.07 0.44 3.57
C ARG A 374 -4.09 1.16 2.66
N LEU A 375 -3.15 0.44 2.06
CA LEU A 375 -2.10 0.99 1.22
C LEU A 375 -2.69 1.37 -0.14
N LYS A 376 -2.54 2.64 -0.53
CA LYS A 376 -3.06 3.18 -1.79
C LYS A 376 -2.00 4.03 -2.48
N SER A 377 -1.85 3.89 -3.79
CA SER A 377 -1.02 4.80 -4.58
C SER A 377 -1.78 6.08 -4.87
N PHE A 378 -1.18 7.25 -4.64
CA PHE A 378 -1.81 8.54 -4.95
C PHE A 378 -2.14 8.65 -6.45
N SER A 379 -1.28 8.14 -7.32
CA SER A 379 -1.52 8.05 -8.77
C SER A 379 -2.90 7.50 -9.12
N ASP A 380 -3.35 6.46 -8.41
CA ASP A 380 -4.58 5.74 -8.71
C ASP A 380 -5.79 6.53 -8.21
N ILE A 381 -5.67 7.15 -7.04
CA ILE A 381 -6.67 8.06 -6.48
C ILE A 381 -6.85 9.26 -7.42
N TRP A 382 -5.75 9.84 -7.85
CA TRP A 382 -5.72 11.00 -8.75
C TRP A 382 -6.31 10.67 -10.12
N ALA A 383 -5.97 9.52 -10.69
CA ALA A 383 -6.52 9.06 -11.97
C ALA A 383 -8.05 8.85 -11.90
N LYS A 384 -8.56 8.26 -10.81
CA LYS A 384 -10.00 8.10 -10.59
C LYS A 384 -10.72 9.45 -10.51
N LYS A 385 -10.19 10.41 -9.75
CA LYS A 385 -10.76 11.77 -9.68
C LYS A 385 -10.79 12.46 -11.04
N LYS A 386 -9.71 12.35 -11.83
CA LYS A 386 -9.66 12.90 -13.19
C LYS A 386 -10.70 12.27 -14.12
N LYS A 387 -10.95 10.96 -14.01
CA LYS A 387 -11.98 10.28 -14.79
C LYS A 387 -13.38 10.77 -14.43
N GLN A 388 -13.68 10.89 -13.13
CA GLN A 388 -14.96 11.42 -12.64
C GLN A 388 -15.20 12.88 -13.07
N GLN A 389 -14.15 13.70 -13.14
CA GLN A 389 -14.26 15.08 -13.63
C GLN A 389 -14.56 15.17 -15.13
N LYS A 390 -14.09 14.18 -15.91
CA LYS A 390 -14.37 14.11 -17.36
C LYS A 390 -15.78 13.60 -17.64
N ASP A 391 -16.28 12.70 -16.80
CA ASP A 391 -17.58 12.04 -16.96
C ASP A 391 -18.49 12.28 -15.73
N PRO A 392 -18.98 13.51 -15.48
CA PRO A 392 -19.77 13.83 -14.28
C PRO A 392 -21.18 13.21 -14.24
N GLY A 393 -21.57 12.45 -15.28
CA GLY A 393 -22.89 11.84 -15.45
C GLY A 393 -22.95 10.33 -15.22
N LEU A 394 -21.84 9.71 -14.79
CA LEU A 394 -21.74 8.36 -14.25
C LEU A 394 -21.63 8.45 -12.73
#